data_AF-A0A349DPL8-F1
#
_entry.id   AF-A0A349DPL8-F1
#
_cell.length_a   1.000
_cell.length_b   1.000
_cell.length_c   1.000
_cell.angle_alpha   90.00
_cell.angle_beta   90.00
_cell.angle_gamma   90.00
#
_symmetry.space_group_name_H-M   'P 1'
#
loop_
_entity.id
_entity.type
_entity.pdbx_description
1 polymer ?
#
loop_
_entity_poly.entity_id
_entity_poly.type
_entity_poly.pdbx_seq_one_letter_code
_entity_poly.pdbx_strand_id
1 'polypeptide(L)'
;MIDKEKFTDWLQAYGQAWETLNPDAIIEIFSEDSLYYETPFAVPFKGREGIHHYWTTNALATQKDVSFGYDGATVSQETGLAHWWATFTMTATGEKVEIDGYLLAEFNSALQCTCFREWWHVKENQDKS
;
A
#
# COMPACT_ATOMS: atom_id res chain seq x y z
N MET A 1 19.24 7.93 5.03
CA MET A 1 18.37 8.85 4.29
C MET A 1 17.95 8.17 3.00
N ILE A 2 16.66 8.23 2.72
CA ILE A 2 16.10 7.71 1.48
C ILE A 2 16.28 8.76 0.38
N ASP A 3 16.50 8.31 -0.84
CA ASP A 3 16.51 9.15 -2.03
C ASP A 3 15.34 8.73 -2.94
N LYS A 4 15.09 9.52 -3.99
CA LYS A 4 13.96 9.29 -4.88
C LYS A 4 14.01 7.91 -5.56
N GLU A 5 15.22 7.43 -5.91
CA GLU A 5 15.41 6.13 -6.55
C GLU A 5 14.98 5.00 -5.61
N LYS A 6 15.51 4.97 -4.39
CA LYS A 6 15.13 3.96 -3.39
C LYS A 6 13.66 4.00 -3.01
N PHE A 7 13.07 5.18 -2.93
CA PHE A 7 11.64 5.29 -2.67
C PHE A 7 10.81 4.77 -3.86
N THR A 8 11.26 5.02 -5.09
CA THR A 8 10.64 4.47 -6.30
C THR A 8 10.76 2.93 -6.32
N ASP A 9 11.91 2.37 -5.96
CA ASP A 9 12.10 0.91 -5.84
C ASP A 9 11.17 0.32 -4.78
N TRP A 10 11.01 1.00 -3.64
CA TRP A 10 10.09 0.59 -2.59
C TRP A 10 8.62 0.60 -3.07
N LEU A 11 8.20 1.65 -3.81
CA LEU A 11 6.86 1.73 -4.41
C LEU A 11 6.61 0.61 -5.43
N GLN A 12 7.63 0.28 -6.22
CA GLN A 12 7.56 -0.84 -7.16
C GLN A 12 7.41 -2.17 -6.44
N ALA A 13 8.17 -2.40 -5.38
CA ALA A 13 8.07 -3.62 -4.58
C ALA A 13 6.70 -3.72 -3.88
N TYR A 14 6.18 -2.60 -3.35
CA TYR A 14 4.83 -2.52 -2.78
C TYR A 14 3.76 -2.90 -3.81
N GLY A 15 3.81 -2.27 -4.99
CA GLY A 15 2.89 -2.56 -6.09
C GLY A 15 2.97 -4.01 -6.56
N GLN A 16 4.18 -4.53 -6.78
CA GLN A 16 4.40 -5.92 -7.22
C GLN A 16 3.89 -6.93 -6.20
N ALA A 17 4.09 -6.70 -4.90
CA ALA A 17 3.57 -7.58 -3.86
C ALA A 17 2.03 -7.64 -3.89
N TRP A 18 1.37 -6.51 -4.14
CA TRP A 18 -0.08 -6.45 -4.30
C TRP A 18 -0.56 -7.12 -5.60
N GLU A 19 0.08 -6.80 -6.73
CA GLU A 19 -0.26 -7.36 -8.05
C GLU A 19 -0.09 -8.88 -8.11
N THR A 20 0.93 -9.41 -7.44
CA THR A 20 1.21 -10.86 -7.37
C THR A 20 0.47 -11.58 -6.25
N LEU A 21 -0.31 -10.82 -5.46
CA LEU A 21 -1.02 -11.32 -4.30
C LEU A 21 -0.10 -12.07 -3.30
N ASN A 22 1.10 -11.55 -3.04
CA ASN A 22 2.12 -12.21 -2.24
C ASN A 22 2.30 -11.53 -0.85
N PRO A 23 1.81 -12.15 0.25
CA PRO A 23 1.90 -11.60 1.59
C PRO A 23 3.31 -11.66 2.19
N ASP A 24 4.18 -12.54 1.69
CA ASP A 24 5.55 -12.62 2.18
C ASP A 24 6.38 -11.47 1.58
N ALA A 25 6.15 -11.15 0.30
CA ALA A 25 6.82 -10.03 -0.35
C ALA A 25 6.43 -8.67 0.26
N ILE A 26 5.17 -8.50 0.68
CA ILE A 26 4.72 -7.21 1.26
C ILE A 26 5.37 -6.94 2.62
N ILE A 27 5.63 -7.96 3.44
CA ILE A 27 6.24 -7.74 4.77
C ILE A 27 7.75 -7.49 4.74
N GLU A 28 8.43 -7.93 3.68
CA GLU A 28 9.88 -7.74 3.53
C GLU A 28 10.26 -6.25 3.41
N ILE A 29 9.37 -5.44 2.83
CA ILE A 29 9.59 -4.00 2.62
C ILE A 29 9.27 -3.14 3.86
N PHE A 30 8.75 -3.76 4.94
CA PHE A 30 8.49 -3.12 6.23
C PHE A 30 9.49 -3.56 7.31
N SER A 31 9.76 -2.68 8.27
CA SER A 31 10.54 -3.03 9.47
C SER A 31 9.74 -3.97 10.38
N GLU A 32 10.44 -4.63 11.31
CA GLU A 32 9.83 -5.57 12.27
C GLU A 32 8.71 -4.92 13.09
N ASP A 33 8.90 -3.66 13.47
CA ASP A 33 8.00 -2.88 14.34
C ASP A 33 7.14 -1.85 13.57
N SER A 34 7.00 -2.02 12.25
CA SER A 34 6.33 -1.03 11.40
C SER A 34 4.88 -0.76 11.81
N LEU A 35 4.44 0.48 11.66
CA LEU A 35 3.04 0.89 11.87
C LEU A 35 2.37 1.14 10.53
N TYR A 36 1.36 0.34 10.18
CA TYR A 36 0.59 0.49 8.95
C TYR A 36 -0.79 1.08 9.25
N TYR A 37 -1.08 2.26 8.69
CA TYR A 37 -2.37 2.95 8.78
C TYR A 37 -3.05 2.91 7.41
N GLU A 38 -3.99 1.99 7.23
CA GLU A 38 -4.81 1.88 6.01
C GLU A 38 -5.65 3.12 5.76
N THR A 39 -6.08 3.81 6.83
CA THR A 39 -6.72 5.12 6.73
C THR A 39 -6.23 6.04 7.85
N PRO A 40 -6.43 7.36 7.75
CA PRO A 40 -5.95 8.31 8.75
C PRO A 40 -6.58 8.15 10.13
N PHE A 41 -7.73 7.48 10.19
CA PHE A 41 -8.51 7.29 11.42
C PHE A 41 -8.41 5.86 11.97
N ALA A 42 -7.82 4.93 11.21
CA ALA A 42 -7.68 3.55 11.65
C ALA A 42 -6.62 3.41 12.75
N VAL A 43 -6.84 2.45 13.65
CA VAL A 43 -5.79 1.96 14.55
C VAL A 43 -4.77 1.21 13.68
N PRO A 44 -3.45 1.45 13.84
CA PRO A 44 -2.47 0.84 12.95
C PRO A 44 -2.35 -0.66 13.17
N PHE A 45 -2.13 -1.39 12.08
CA PHE A 45 -1.57 -2.74 12.17
C PHE A 45 -0.11 -2.64 12.60
N LYS A 46 0.27 -3.42 13.60
CA LYS A 46 1.58 -3.31 14.25
C LYS A 46 2.48 -4.48 13.86
N GLY A 47 3.67 -4.12 13.43
CA GLY A 47 4.73 -5.04 13.02
C GLY A 47 4.36 -5.89 11.81
N ARG A 48 5.31 -6.71 11.37
CA ARG A 48 5.13 -7.59 10.20
C ARG A 48 3.96 -8.55 10.36
N GLU A 49 3.72 -9.07 11.56
CA GLU A 49 2.60 -9.99 11.82
C GLU A 49 1.24 -9.31 11.59
N GLY A 50 1.03 -8.10 12.12
CA GLY A 50 -0.22 -7.37 11.93
C GLY A 50 -0.46 -7.00 10.47
N ILE A 51 0.59 -6.57 9.77
CA ILE A 51 0.55 -6.24 8.34
C ILE A 51 0.24 -7.50 7.52
N HIS A 52 0.98 -8.59 7.74
CA HIS A 52 0.73 -9.87 7.06
C HIS A 52 -0.71 -10.35 7.24
N HIS A 53 -1.23 -10.28 8.46
CA HIS A 53 -2.60 -10.68 8.76
C HIS A 53 -3.61 -9.87 7.95
N TYR A 54 -3.49 -8.53 7.97
CA TYR A 54 -4.36 -7.64 7.20
C TYR A 54 -4.34 -7.97 5.70
N TRP A 55 -3.15 -8.09 5.11
CA TRP A 55 -3.02 -8.39 3.69
C TRP A 55 -3.62 -9.75 3.34
N THR A 56 -3.35 -10.78 4.16
CA THR A 56 -3.85 -12.14 3.95
C THR A 56 -5.37 -12.23 4.06
N THR A 57 -6.00 -11.54 5.03
CA THR A 57 -7.46 -11.62 5.22
C THR A 57 -8.24 -10.70 4.30
N ASN A 58 -7.63 -9.62 3.81
CA ASN A 58 -8.31 -8.61 3.01
C ASN A 58 -7.86 -8.72 1.55
N ALA A 59 -6.86 -7.93 1.16
CA ALA A 59 -6.48 -7.75 -0.24
C ALA A 59 -6.25 -9.08 -0.96
N LEU A 60 -5.52 -10.00 -0.33
CA LEU A 60 -5.10 -11.24 -0.97
C LEU A 60 -6.20 -12.30 -1.08
N ALA A 61 -7.07 -12.38 -0.09
CA ALA A 61 -8.17 -13.35 -0.10
C ALA A 61 -9.35 -12.91 -0.97
N THR A 62 -9.53 -11.61 -1.16
CA THR A 62 -10.77 -11.05 -1.71
C THR A 62 -10.60 -10.37 -3.07
N GLN A 63 -9.38 -10.22 -3.58
CA GLN A 63 -9.08 -9.49 -4.82
C GLN A 63 -8.37 -10.38 -5.85
N LYS A 64 -8.55 -10.04 -7.13
CA LYS A 64 -7.85 -10.61 -8.27
C LYS A 64 -7.67 -9.56 -9.36
N ASP A 65 -6.84 -9.87 -10.35
CA ASP A 65 -6.59 -8.99 -11.51
C ASP A 65 -6.16 -7.58 -11.06
N VAL A 66 -5.32 -7.53 -10.02
CA VAL A 66 -4.85 -6.28 -9.42
C VAL A 66 -3.87 -5.60 -10.38
N SER A 67 -4.01 -4.29 -10.55
CA SER A 67 -3.04 -3.43 -11.22
C SER A 67 -2.79 -2.22 -10.36
N PHE A 68 -1.51 -1.88 -10.15
CA PHE A 68 -1.06 -0.77 -9.33
C PHE A 68 -0.31 0.25 -10.17
N GLY A 69 -0.49 1.53 -9.87
CA GLY A 69 0.27 2.61 -10.46
C GLY A 69 0.56 3.71 -9.44
N TYR A 70 1.60 4.49 -9.73
CA TYR A 70 1.99 5.64 -8.91
C TYR A 70 2.63 6.73 -9.76
N ASP A 71 2.55 7.96 -9.26
CA ASP A 71 3.32 9.10 -9.75
C ASP A 71 3.66 10.06 -8.61
N GLY A 72 4.26 11.21 -8.94
CA GLY A 72 4.52 12.26 -7.95
C GLY A 72 5.51 11.90 -6.83
N ALA A 73 6.24 10.78 -6.96
CA ALA A 73 7.17 10.32 -5.92
C ALA A 73 8.20 11.40 -5.54
N THR A 74 8.13 11.82 -4.29
CA THR A 74 9.00 12.83 -3.69
C THR A 74 9.53 12.36 -2.35
N VAL A 75 10.70 12.85 -1.96
CA VAL A 75 11.35 12.49 -0.71
C VAL A 75 11.81 13.73 0.05
N SER A 76 11.71 13.67 1.37
CA SER A 76 12.27 14.65 2.29
C SER A 76 12.87 13.91 3.48
N GLN A 77 14.21 13.97 3.61
CA GLN A 77 14.97 13.28 4.66
C GLN A 77 14.77 11.75 4.69
N GLU A 78 13.86 11.29 5.55
CA GLU A 78 13.53 9.89 5.80
C GLU A 78 12.10 9.56 5.39
N THR A 79 11.40 10.52 4.77
CA THR A 79 9.99 10.39 4.39
C THR A 79 9.82 10.44 2.88
N GLY A 80 9.11 9.46 2.34
CA GLY A 80 8.60 9.44 0.96
C GLY A 80 7.11 9.74 0.92
N LEU A 81 6.67 10.46 -0.12
CA LEU A 81 5.27 10.72 -0.43
C LEU A 81 5.03 10.41 -1.91
N ALA A 82 3.97 9.68 -2.21
CA ALA A 82 3.56 9.40 -3.58
C ALA A 82 2.04 9.41 -3.71
N HIS A 83 1.59 9.79 -4.90
CA HIS A 83 0.24 9.52 -5.36
C HIS A 83 0.22 8.12 -5.95
N TRP A 84 -0.83 7.36 -5.68
CA TRP A 84 -1.00 5.99 -6.13
C TRP A 84 -2.46 5.70 -6.49
N TRP A 85 -2.64 4.72 -7.36
CA TRP A 85 -3.94 4.19 -7.69
C TRP A 85 -3.86 2.68 -7.88
N ALA A 86 -4.97 2.00 -7.67
CA ALA A 86 -5.09 0.58 -7.95
C ALA A 86 -6.46 0.24 -8.54
N THR A 87 -6.49 -0.76 -9.40
CA THR A 87 -7.73 -1.39 -9.85
C THR A 87 -7.69 -2.88 -9.56
N PHE A 88 -8.79 -3.45 -9.11
CA PHE A 88 -8.89 -4.89 -8.88
C PHE A 88 -10.34 -5.36 -8.99
N THR A 89 -10.51 -6.67 -9.13
CA THR A 89 -11.83 -7.32 -9.15
C THR A 89 -12.06 -8.07 -7.85
N MET A 90 -13.21 -7.84 -7.21
CA MET A 90 -13.64 -8.60 -6.04
C MET A 90 -13.91 -10.05 -6.43
N THR A 91 -13.28 -11.02 -5.75
CA THR A 91 -13.45 -12.45 -6.05
C THR A 91 -14.88 -12.93 -5.75
N ALA A 92 -15.52 -12.37 -4.72
CA ALA A 92 -16.86 -12.75 -4.30
C ALA A 92 -17.98 -12.22 -5.19
N THR A 93 -17.86 -10.98 -5.70
CA THR A 93 -18.94 -10.30 -6.45
C THR A 93 -18.64 -10.14 -7.94
N GLY A 94 -17.36 -10.23 -8.35
CA GLY A 94 -16.92 -9.89 -9.70
C GLY A 94 -16.93 -8.38 -9.99
N GLU A 95 -17.21 -7.53 -8.99
CA GLU A 95 -17.22 -6.08 -9.15
C GLU A 95 -15.79 -5.55 -9.35
N LYS A 96 -15.65 -4.61 -10.29
CA LYS A 96 -14.41 -3.87 -10.48
C LYS A 96 -14.38 -2.67 -9.54
N VAL A 97 -13.30 -2.55 -8.80
CA VAL A 97 -13.03 -1.45 -7.87
C VAL A 97 -11.84 -0.66 -8.39
N GLU A 98 -11.92 0.65 -8.25
CA GLU A 98 -10.85 1.60 -8.55
C GLU A 98 -10.62 2.44 -7.30
N ILE A 99 -9.36 2.53 -6.86
CA ILE A 99 -8.93 3.29 -5.69
C ILE A 99 -7.86 4.29 -6.14
N ASP A 100 -7.93 5.49 -5.59
CA ASP A 100 -7.01 6.59 -5.86
C ASP A 100 -6.67 7.28 -4.54
N GLY A 101 -5.40 7.64 -4.33
CA GLY A 101 -4.97 8.20 -3.06
C GLY A 101 -3.50 8.58 -2.97
N TYR A 102 -3.11 9.03 -1.79
CA TYR A 102 -1.73 9.32 -1.44
C TYR A 102 -1.27 8.38 -0.33
N LEU A 103 0.02 8.05 -0.36
CA LEU A 103 0.71 7.37 0.72
C LEU A 103 1.88 8.20 1.21
N LEU A 104 2.16 8.06 2.51
CA LEU A 104 3.34 8.59 3.17
C LEU A 104 4.05 7.44 3.88
N ALA A 105 5.34 7.29 3.59
CA ALA A 105 6.19 6.23 4.14
C ALA A 105 7.43 6.83 4.80
N GLU A 106 7.70 6.45 6.04
CA GLU A 106 8.91 6.82 6.79
C GLU A 106 9.87 5.64 6.84
N PHE A 107 11.17 5.89 6.73
CA PHE A 107 12.19 4.85 6.55
C PHE A 107 13.32 4.95 7.57
N ASN A 108 13.80 3.80 8.03
CA ASN A 108 15.02 3.73 8.83
C ASN A 108 16.30 3.77 7.95
N SER A 109 17.47 3.76 8.59
CA SER A 109 18.76 3.72 7.90
C SER A 109 19.02 2.45 7.09
N ALA A 110 18.28 1.37 7.35
CA ALA A 110 18.30 0.12 6.59
C ALA A 110 17.29 0.10 5.42
N LEU A 111 16.66 1.24 5.11
CA LEU A 111 15.66 1.41 4.04
C LEU A 111 14.40 0.55 4.23
N GLN A 112 14.07 0.22 5.46
CA GLN A 112 12.82 -0.45 5.80
C GLN A 112 11.79 0.58 6.23
N CYS A 113 10.56 0.45 5.74
CA CYS A 113 9.47 1.34 6.11
C CYS A 113 9.06 1.09 7.58
N THR A 114 9.11 2.13 8.41
CA THR A 114 8.80 2.09 9.86
C THR A 114 7.40 2.64 10.17
N CYS A 115 6.87 3.51 9.33
CA CYS A 115 5.53 4.08 9.48
C CYS A 115 4.96 4.33 8.09
N PHE A 116 3.79 3.77 7.83
CA PHE A 116 3.11 3.84 6.55
C PHE A 116 1.68 4.33 6.75
N ARG A 117 1.29 5.34 5.98
CA ARG A 117 -0.02 5.99 6.10
C ARG A 117 -0.63 6.22 4.74
N GLU A 118 -1.92 5.96 4.63
CA GLU A 118 -2.66 6.16 3.38
C GLU A 118 -3.86 7.08 3.56
N TRP A 119 -4.14 7.82 2.50
CA TRP A 119 -5.34 8.63 2.29
C TRP A 119 -5.87 8.29 0.91
N TRP A 120 -6.88 7.43 0.85
CA TRP A 120 -7.45 6.97 -0.41
C TRP A 120 -8.97 7.02 -0.38
N HIS A 121 -9.56 7.02 -1.57
CA HIS A 121 -11.00 6.88 -1.77
C HIS A 121 -11.27 5.85 -2.86
N VAL A 122 -12.37 5.10 -2.70
CA VAL A 122 -12.86 4.23 -3.77
C VAL A 122 -13.70 5.09 -4.72
N LYS A 123 -13.51 4.89 -6.02
CA LYS A 123 -14.34 5.52 -7.03
C LYS A 123 -15.81 5.19 -6.81
N GLU A 124 -16.62 6.22 -6.64
CA GLU A 124 -18.05 6.07 -6.45
C GLU A 124 -18.72 5.61 -7.75
N ASN A 125 -19.55 4.58 -7.67
CA ASN A 125 -20.39 4.17 -8.79
C ASN A 125 -21.38 5.31 -9.11
N GLN A 126 -21.32 5.86 -10.32
CA GLN A 126 -22.14 7.00 -10.75
C GLN A 126 -23.63 6.66 -10.98
N ASP A 127 -24.09 5.46 -10.61
CA ASP A 127 -25.48 5.01 -10.76
C ASP A 127 -26.37 5.43 -9.57
N LYS A 128 -26.35 6.72 -9.24
CA LYS A 128 -27.37 7.34 -8.38
C LYS A 128 -27.82 8.68 -8.97
N SER A 129 -28.63 8.59 -10.01
CA SER A 129 -29.58 9.65 -10.41
C SER A 129 -30.92 9.45 -9.70
#